data_AF-A0A2X2VJZ2-F1
#
_entry.id   AF-A0A2X2VJZ2-F1
#
_cell.length_a   1.000
_cell.length_b   1.000
_cell.length_c   1.000
_cell.angle_alpha   90.00
_cell.angle_beta   90.00
_cell.angle_gamma   90.00
#
_symmetry.space_group_name_H-M   'P 1'
#
loop_
_entity.id
_entity.type
_entity.pdbx_description
1 polymer ?
#
loop_
_entity_poly.entity_id
_entity_poly.type
_entity_poly.pdbx_seq_one_letter_code
_entity_poly.pdbx_strand_id
1 'polypeptide(L)' 'MLTVVNEGAFHSIFDSLLLGNTRLEKADMVTPRSSVQIPVPKSASGNTVSWRCITDYGNASDKYTVTLARD' A
#
# COMPACT_ATOMS: atom_id res chain seq x y z
N MET A 1 -6.80 8.13 7.85
CA MET A 1 -5.44 7.71 7.44
C MET A 1 -5.48 6.21 7.18
N LEU A 2 -4.60 5.71 6.31
CA LEU A 2 -4.34 4.28 6.14
C LEU A 2 -2.98 3.97 6.77
N THR A 3 -2.93 3.01 7.69
CA THR A 3 -1.67 2.53 8.26
C THR A 3 -1.20 1.32 7.46
N VAL A 4 0.02 1.39 6.94
CA VAL A 4 0.68 0.27 6.28
C VAL A 4 1.83 -0.17 7.15
N VAL A 5 1.86 -1.47 7.47
CA VAL A 5 2.88 -2.09 8.32
C VAL A 5 3.70 -3.06 7.49
N ASN A 6 5.02 -2.93 7.53
CA ASN A 6 5.96 -3.86 6.95
C ASN A 6 6.70 -4.61 8.05
N GLU A 7 6.21 -5.80 8.37
CA GLU A 7 6.86 -6.73 9.30
C GLU A 7 8.05 -7.48 8.66
N GLY A 8 8.27 -7.30 7.36
CA GLY A 8 9.33 -7.95 6.60
C GLY A 8 10.72 -7.39 6.88
N ALA A 9 11.73 -8.11 6.39
CA ALA A 9 13.14 -7.73 6.46
C ALA A 9 13.60 -6.86 5.28
N PHE A 10 12.74 -6.63 4.28
CA PHE A 10 13.06 -5.92 3.04
C PHE A 10 12.20 -4.68 2.86
N HIS A 11 12.69 -3.72 2.09
CA HIS A 11 11.90 -2.54 1.72
C HIS A 11 10.72 -2.95 0.84
N SER A 12 9.53 -2.42 1.14
CA SER A 12 8.37 -2.52 0.26
C SER A 12 8.22 -1.19 -0.48
N ILE A 13 8.57 -1.17 -1.77
CA ILE A 13 8.43 0.00 -2.65
C ILE A 13 7.17 -0.19 -3.48
N PHE A 14 6.18 0.70 -3.37
CA PHE A 14 4.93 0.53 -4.10
C PHE A 14 5.06 1.00 -5.55
N ASP A 15 4.70 0.13 -6.50
CA ASP A 15 4.35 0.54 -7.87
C ASP A 15 2.96 1.18 -7.89
N SER A 16 2.03 0.61 -7.13
CA SER A 16 0.67 1.10 -7.00
C SER A 16 0.10 0.73 -5.64
N LEU A 17 -0.70 1.65 -5.08
CA LEU A 17 -1.49 1.45 -3.87
C LEU A 17 -2.85 2.12 -4.06
N LEU A 18 -3.92 1.35 -3.90
CA LEU A 18 -5.30 1.80 -4.09
C LEU A 18 -6.16 1.46 -2.88
N LEU A 19 -7.08 2.38 -2.53
CA LEU A 19 -8.23 2.11 -1.68
C LEU A 19 -9.50 2.18 -2.55
N GLY A 20 -10.17 1.04 -2.72
CA GLY A 20 -11.20 0.86 -3.74
C GLY A 20 -10.61 1.13 -5.12
N ASN A 21 -11.16 2.15 -5.81
CA ASN A 21 -10.67 2.59 -7.12
C ASN A 21 -9.79 3.85 -7.05
N THR A 22 -9.45 4.33 -5.84
CA THR A 22 -8.69 5.58 -5.65
C THR A 22 -7.23 5.28 -5.38
N ARG A 23 -6.33 5.82 -6.21
CA ARG A 23 -4.87 5.74 -6.02
C ARG A 23 -4.41 6.61 -4.85
N LEU A 24 -3.47 6.10 -4.06
CA LEU A 24 -2.87 6.78 -2.93
C LEU A 24 -1.42 7.15 -3.29
N GLU A 25 -1.16 8.44 -3.54
CA GLU A 25 0.10 8.96 -4.12
C GLU A 25 1.27 9.11 -3.14
N LYS A 26 1.09 8.85 -1.83
CA LYS A 26 2.11 9.15 -0.78
C LYS A 26 2.84 7.93 -0.22
N ALA A 27 2.70 6.78 -0.84
CA ALA A 27 3.27 5.54 -0.35
C ALA A 27 4.42 5.12 -1.27
N ASP A 28 5.56 5.81 -1.27
CA ASP A 28 6.65 5.40 -2.15
C ASP A 28 7.39 4.18 -1.58
N MET A 29 7.57 4.13 -0.25
CA MET A 29 8.33 3.05 0.40
C MET A 29 7.94 2.85 1.87
N VAL A 30 7.93 1.59 2.31
CA VAL A 30 7.88 1.20 3.73
C VAL A 30 9.14 0.41 4.05
N THR A 31 9.94 0.92 4.98
CA THR A 31 11.22 0.29 5.36
C THR A 31 11.00 -1.01 6.16
N PRO A 32 12.02 -1.86 6.32
CA PRO A 32 11.90 -3.06 7.15
C PRO A 32 11.46 -2.73 8.59
N ARG A 33 10.62 -3.60 9.17
CA ARG A 33 10.16 -3.50 10.57
C ARG A 33 9.57 -2.13 10.93
N SER A 34 8.83 -1.52 10.01
CA SER A 34 8.29 -0.17 10.21
C SER A 34 6.86 -0.02 9.70
N SER A 35 6.29 1.14 9.98
CA SER A 35 4.97 1.52 9.50
C SER A 35 4.95 2.93 8.97
N VAL A 36 4.10 3.19 7.99
CA VAL A 36 3.82 4.54 7.48
C VAL A 36 2.34 4.85 7.55
N GLN A 37 2.01 6.13 7.76
CA GLN A 37 0.64 6.63 7.69
C GLN A 37 0.45 7.36 6.37
N ILE A 38 -0.53 6.91 5.59
CA ILE A 38 -0.84 7.46 4.28
C ILE A 38 -2.15 8.25 4.38
N PRO A 39 -2.16 9.52 3.95
CA PRO A 39 -3.38 10.30 3.83
C PRO A 39 -4.36 9.62 2.87
N VAL A 40 -5.58 9.38 3.36
CA VAL A 40 -6.68 8.89 2.55
C VAL A 40 -7.48 10.11 2.09
N PRO A 41 -7.56 10.40 0.78
CA PRO A 41 -8.32 11.54 0.29
C PRO A 41 -9.81 11.31 0.58
N LYS A 42 -10.57 12.40 0.82
CA LYS A 42 -12.01 12.32 1.12
C LYS A 42 -12.84 11.66 0.01
N SER A 43 -12.33 11.67 -1.22
CA SER A 43 -12.95 11.02 -2.38
C SER A 43 -12.73 9.51 -2.43
N ALA A 44 -11.77 8.97 -1.65
CA ALA A 44 -11.57 7.54 -1.59
C ALA A 44 -12.77 6.87 -0.92
N SER A 45 -13.26 5.82 -1.56
CA SER A 45 -14.39 5.03 -1.08
C SER A 45 -14.10 3.54 -1.23
N GLY A 46 -14.83 2.72 -0.48
CA GLY A 46 -14.59 1.29 -0.39
C GLY A 46 -13.68 0.90 0.79
N ASN A 47 -13.57 -0.40 1.00
CA ASN A 47 -12.83 -1.02 2.10
C ASN A 47 -11.77 -2.01 1.60
N THR A 48 -11.51 -2.06 0.31
CA THR A 48 -10.55 -2.99 -0.28
C THR A 48 -9.28 -2.23 -0.61
N VAL A 49 -8.15 -2.67 -0.06
CA VAL A 49 -6.83 -2.15 -0.42
C VAL A 49 -6.20 -3.11 -1.41
N SER A 50 -5.65 -2.58 -2.49
CA SER A 50 -4.87 -3.38 -3.44
C SER A 50 -3.57 -2.70 -3.81
N TRP A 51 -2.51 -3.47 -3.98
CA TRP A 51 -1.18 -2.93 -4.21
C TRP A 51 -0.32 -3.86 -5.06
N ARG A 52 0.72 -3.27 -5.66
CA ARG A 52 1.85 -3.96 -6.29
C ARG A 52 3.13 -3.31 -5.78
N CYS A 53 4.20 -4.10 -5.68
CA CYS A 53 5.52 -3.59 -5.35
C CYS A 53 6.43 -3.59 -6.58
N ILE A 54 7.42 -2.71 -6.60
CA ILE A 54 8.52 -2.80 -7.56
C ILE A 54 9.44 -3.94 -7.10
N THR A 55 9.71 -4.89 -7.98
CA THR A 55 10.64 -6.00 -7.72
C THR A 55 12.09 -5.56 -7.92
N ASP A 56 13.04 -6.39 -7.49
CA ASP A 56 14.48 -6.14 -7.70
C ASP A 56 14.88 -6.05 -9.19
N TYR A 57 14.04 -6.54 -10.10
CA TYR A 57 14.23 -6.43 -11.56
C TYR A 57 13.57 -5.18 -12.17
N GLY A 58 12.94 -4.32 -11.35
CA GLY A 58 12.33 -3.06 -11.76
C GLY A 58 10.90 -3.15 -12.31
N ASN A 59 10.36 -4.36 -12.52
CA ASN A 59 8.95 -4.54 -12.91
C ASN A 59 8.02 -4.66 -11.69
N ALA A 60 6.72 -4.44 -11.90
CA ALA A 60 5.71 -4.60 -10.86
C ALA A 60 5.47 -6.08 -10.51
N SER A 61 5.44 -6.40 -9.22
CA SER A 61 5.05 -7.70 -8.65
C SER A 61 3.61 -8.08 -9.02
N ASP A 62 3.17 -9.27 -8.63
CA ASP A 62 1.73 -9.59 -8.64
C ASP A 62 0.92 -8.59 -7.81
N LYS A 63 -0.39 -8.52 -8.13
CA LYS A 63 -1.35 -7.69 -7.39
C LYS A 63 -1.79 -8.42 -6.13
N TYR A 64 -1.57 -7.77 -5.00
CA TYR A 64 -2.08 -8.20 -3.70
C TYR A 64 -3.33 -7.41 -3.35
N THR A 65 -4.23 -8.01 -2.55
CA THR A 65 -5.49 -7.38 -2.16
C THR A 65 -5.91 -7.84 -0.77
N VAL A 66 -6.43 -6.91 0.03
CA VAL A 66 -7.00 -7.19 1.35
C VAL A 66 -8.25 -6.34 1.57
N THR A 67 -9.25 -6.89 2.25
CA THR A 67 -10.38 -6.12 2.75
C THR A 67 -10.03 -5.61 4.15
N LEU A 68 -10.08 -4.31 4.36
CA LEU A 68 -9.88 -3.69 5.66
C LEU A 68 -11.02 -4.11 6.59
N ALA A 69 -10.65 -4.73 7.72
CA ALA A 69 -11.55 -4.81 8.86
C ALA A 69 -11.78 -3.39 9.38
N ARG A 70 -13.04 -3.06 9.69
CA ARG A 70 -13.33 -1.86 10.47
C ARG A 70 -13.16 -2.25 11.93
N ASP A 71 -12.18 -1.64 12.59
CA ASP A 71 -12.15 -1.58 14.05
C ASP A 71 -13.11 -0.48 14.53
#